data_AF-A0A952BGK1-F1
#
_entry.id   AF-A0A952BGK1-F1
#
_cell.length_a   1.000
_cell.length_b   1.000
_cell.length_c   1.000
_cell.angle_alpha   90.00
_cell.angle_beta   90.00
_cell.angle_gamma   90.00
#
_symmetry.space_group_name_H-M   'P 1'
#
loop_
_entity.id
_entity.type
_entity.pdbx_description
1 polymer ?
#
loop_
_entity_poly.entity_id
_entity_poly.type
_entity_poly.pdbx_seq_one_letter_code
_entity_poly.pdbx_strand_id
1 'polypeptide(L)'
;MGALKMLESWDLRPDVIVGTSMGAIIGGLYASGKRALESLRKLTKNKEFHQTRIPFACNAVDLLTGREVVLDEGNVAEAIRASMSLPGIFEPVRWKDMLLVYGGVLNN
;
A
#
# COMPACT_ATOMS: atom_id res chain seq x y z
N MET A 1 1.58 -2.78 15.41
CA MET A 1 2.53 -1.78 14.87
C MET A 1 3.65 -2.53 14.15
N GLY A 2 3.92 -2.27 12.87
CA GLY A 2 4.95 -3.01 12.11
C GLY A 2 6.37 -2.60 12.52
N ALA A 3 7.35 -3.50 12.37
CA ALA A 3 8.73 -3.31 12.85
C ALA A 3 9.40 -2.02 12.33
N LEU A 4 9.21 -1.67 11.05
CA LEU A 4 9.79 -0.45 10.46
C LEU A 4 9.26 0.84 11.10
N LYS A 5 7.97 0.90 11.42
CA LYS A 5 7.38 2.05 12.11
C LYS A 5 7.91 2.21 13.54
N MET A 6 8.20 1.10 14.20
CA MET A 6 8.77 1.12 15.55
C MET A 6 10.18 1.73 15.53
N LEU A 7 10.99 1.36 14.53
CA LEU A 7 12.30 1.97 14.31
C LEU A 7 12.19 3.48 14.05
N GLU A 8 11.30 3.91 13.14
CA GLU A 8 11.11 5.33 12.87
C GLU A 8 10.60 6.12 14.09
N SER A 9 9.77 5.52 14.94
CA SER A 9 9.31 6.17 16.17
C SER A 9 10.44 6.43 17.18
N TRP A 10 11.56 5.73 17.03
CA TRP A 10 12.78 5.91 17.81
C TRP A 10 13.86 6.70 17.04
N ASP A 11 13.48 7.36 15.93
CA ASP A 11 14.38 8.06 15.01
C ASP A 11 15.48 7.16 14.42
N LEU A 12 15.22 5.86 14.33
CA LEU A 12 16.10 4.88 13.71
C LEU A 12 15.65 4.62 12.28
N ARG A 13 16.54 4.90 11.32
CA ARG A 13 16.34 4.57 9.90
C ARG A 13 17.30 3.44 9.51
N PRO A 14 16.81 2.32 8.94
CA PRO A 14 17.70 1.26 8.49
C PRO A 14 18.58 1.73 7.33
N ASP A 15 19.90 1.55 7.44
CA ASP A 15 20.84 1.78 6.33
C ASP A 15 20.70 0.72 5.23
N VAL A 16 20.29 -0.48 5.60
CA VAL A 16 20.10 -1.61 4.68
C VAL A 16 18.81 -2.35 5.00
N ILE A 17 18.14 -2.81 3.95
CA ILE A 17 16.95 -3.66 4.06
C ILE A 17 17.19 -4.91 3.23
N VAL A 18 17.11 -6.06 3.88
CA VAL A 18 17.18 -7.38 3.25
C VAL A 18 15.84 -8.07 3.49
N GLY A 19 15.29 -8.72 2.48
CA GLY A 19 14.00 -9.39 2.57
C GLY A 19 13.92 -10.64 1.74
N THR A 20 13.02 -11.53 2.14
CA THR A 20 12.69 -12.79 1.45
C THR A 20 11.19 -12.81 1.17
N SER A 21 10.78 -13.21 -0.04
CA SER A 21 9.36 -13.32 -0.43
C SER A 21 8.61 -12.00 -0.21
N MET A 22 7.46 -12.01 0.47
CA MET A 22 6.68 -10.80 0.80
C MET A 22 7.51 -9.75 1.54
N GLY A 23 8.49 -10.16 2.36
CA GLY A 23 9.40 -9.23 3.03
C GLY A 23 10.28 -8.44 2.06
N ALA A 24 10.70 -9.07 0.94
CA ALA A 24 11.45 -8.38 -0.12
C ALA A 24 10.58 -7.36 -0.85
N ILE A 25 9.31 -7.70 -1.07
CA ILE A 25 8.35 -6.80 -1.73
C ILE A 25 8.10 -5.58 -0.84
N ILE A 26 7.70 -5.78 0.42
CA ILE A 26 7.42 -4.68 1.36
C ILE A 26 8.68 -3.85 1.63
N GLY A 27 9.81 -4.51 1.90
CA GLY A 27 11.08 -3.84 2.15
C GLY A 27 11.59 -3.07 0.93
N GLY A 28 11.48 -3.64 -0.27
CA GLY A 28 11.86 -2.98 -1.52
C GLY A 28 10.96 -1.81 -1.87
N LEU A 29 9.65 -1.92 -1.64
CA LEU A 29 8.72 -0.80 -1.81
C LEU A 29 9.03 0.33 -0.83
N TYR A 30 9.32 0.02 0.44
CA TYR A 30 9.70 1.02 1.44
C TYR A 30 11.01 1.71 1.05
N ALA A 31 12.04 0.93 0.69
CA ALA A 31 13.33 1.46 0.22
C ALA A 31 13.20 2.30 -1.06
N SER A 32 12.17 2.06 -1.88
CA SER A 32 11.90 2.82 -3.12
C SER A 32 11.23 4.18 -2.88
N GLY A 33 10.68 4.44 -1.69
CA GLY A 33 10.02 5.70 -1.33
C GLY A 33 8.99 6.14 -2.38
N LYS A 34 9.09 7.40 -2.83
CA LYS A 34 8.18 8.01 -3.83
C LYS A 34 8.11 7.25 -5.16
N ARG A 35 9.10 6.40 -5.49
CA ARG A 35 9.15 5.61 -6.74
C ARG A 35 8.33 4.33 -6.67
N ALA A 36 7.82 3.95 -5.49
CA ALA A 36 7.02 2.75 -5.32
C ALA A 36 5.78 2.72 -6.23
N LEU A 37 5.09 3.86 -6.37
CA LEU A 37 3.90 3.96 -7.23
C LEU A 37 4.24 3.76 -8.72
N GLU A 38 5.35 4.33 -9.19
CA GLU A 38 5.81 4.13 -10.58
C GLU A 38 6.14 2.66 -10.85
N SER A 39 6.79 1.99 -9.90
CA SER A 39 7.07 0.55 -9.98
C SER A 39 5.78 -0.27 -10.07
N LEU A 40 4.77 0.06 -9.26
CA LEU A 40 3.45 -0.59 -9.33
C LEU A 40 2.79 -0.36 -10.70
N ARG A 41 2.80 0.88 -11.21
CA ARG A 41 2.24 1.19 -12.54
C ARG A 41 2.92 0.39 -13.65
N LYS A 42 4.24 0.18 -13.58
CA LYS A 42 4.95 -0.69 -14.52
C LYS A 42 4.51 -2.14 -14.40
N LEU A 43 4.41 -2.68 -13.19
CA LEU A 43 3.99 -4.06 -12.93
C LEU A 43 2.55 -4.34 -13.38
N THR A 44 1.64 -3.42 -13.10
CA THR A 44 0.22 -3.54 -13.50
C THR A 44 -0.01 -3.12 -14.96
N LYS A 45 1.03 -2.64 -15.67
CA LYS A 45 0.94 -2.02 -17.00
C LYS A 45 -0.08 -0.88 -17.05
N ASN A 46 -0.22 -0.15 -15.94
CA ASN A 46 -1.14 0.96 -15.76
C ASN A 46 -2.60 0.62 -16.14
N LYS A 47 -3.00 -0.63 -15.89
CA LYS A 47 -4.35 -1.11 -16.20
C LYS A 47 -5.40 -0.52 -15.27
N GLU A 48 -6.61 -0.42 -15.81
CA GLU A 48 -7.83 -0.33 -15.02
C GLU A 48 -8.36 -1.73 -14.65
N PHE A 49 -9.17 -1.81 -13.59
CA PHE A 49 -9.73 -3.08 -13.11
C PHE A 49 -10.49 -3.86 -14.19
N HIS A 50 -11.26 -3.17 -15.03
CA HIS A 50 -12.01 -3.81 -16.13
C HIS A 50 -11.10 -4.43 -17.22
N GLN A 51 -9.80 -4.14 -17.20
CA GLN A 51 -8.80 -4.63 -18.16
C GLN A 51 -7.96 -5.80 -17.59
N THR A 52 -8.24 -6.24 -16.35
CA THR A 52 -7.54 -7.37 -15.76
C THR A 52 -7.97 -8.67 -16.45
N ARG A 53 -7.05 -9.64 -16.52
CA ARG A 53 -7.34 -10.95 -17.13
C ARG A 53 -8.35 -11.76 -16.32
N ILE A 54 -8.30 -11.59 -15.00
CA ILE A 54 -9.18 -12.21 -14.01
C ILE A 54 -9.73 -11.06 -13.18
N PRO A 55 -11.04 -11.03 -12.85
CA PRO A 55 -11.59 -10.07 -11.92
C PRO A 55 -10.74 -10.00 -10.64
N PHE A 56 -10.29 -8.80 -10.30
CA PHE A 56 -9.42 -8.54 -9.18
C PHE A 56 -10.07 -7.49 -8.29
N ALA A 57 -9.88 -7.60 -6.99
CA ALA A 57 -10.26 -6.59 -6.01
C ALA A 57 -9.24 -6.61 -4.86
N CYS A 58 -9.07 -5.48 -4.18
CA CYS A 58 -8.25 -5.41 -2.96
C CYS A 58 -8.95 -4.54 -1.92
N ASN A 59 -8.70 -4.83 -0.64
CA ASN A 59 -9.29 -4.09 0.47
C ASN A 59 -8.36 -2.98 0.99
N ALA A 60 -8.98 -1.95 1.55
CA ALA A 60 -8.34 -0.87 2.29
C ALA A 60 -9.24 -0.44 3.45
N VAL A 61 -8.76 0.45 4.31
CA VAL A 61 -9.56 1.10 5.36
C VAL A 61 -9.63 2.58 5.06
N ASP A 62 -10.84 3.15 5.04
CA ASP A 62 -11.01 4.60 5.05
C ASP A 62 -10.81 5.14 6.46
N LEU A 63 -9.76 5.94 6.66
CA LEU A 63 -9.43 6.57 7.93
C LEU A 63 -10.46 7.59 8.39
N LEU A 64 -11.23 8.18 7.47
CA LEU A 64 -12.22 9.20 7.83
C LEU A 64 -13.43 8.58 8.52
N THR A 65 -13.87 7.40 8.05
CA THR A 65 -15.04 6.71 8.58
C THR A 65 -14.72 5.49 9.44
N GLY A 66 -13.47 5.00 9.41
CA GLY A 66 -13.05 3.77 10.10
C GLY A 66 -13.64 2.50 9.50
N ARG A 67 -14.02 2.52 8.21
CA ARG A 67 -14.67 1.38 7.54
C ARG A 67 -13.72 0.71 6.56
N GLU A 68 -13.86 -0.61 6.44
CA GLU A 68 -13.23 -1.37 5.36
C GLU A 68 -13.93 -1.04 4.04
N VAL A 69 -13.13 -0.91 2.98
CA VAL A 69 -13.56 -0.58 1.63
C VAL A 69 -12.95 -1.59 0.68
N VAL A 70 -13.77 -2.18 -0.18
CA VAL A 70 -13.31 -3.00 -1.30
C VAL A 70 -13.09 -2.10 -2.51
N LEU A 71 -11.93 -2.19 -3.13
CA LEU A 71 -11.55 -1.48 -4.34
C LEU A 71 -11.55 -2.47 -5.51
N ASP A 72 -12.44 -2.24 -6.47
CA ASP A 72 -12.65 -3.07 -7.66
C ASP A 72 -12.84 -2.23 -8.94
N GLU A 73 -12.61 -0.92 -8.88
CA GLU A 73 -12.75 0.03 -9.98
C GLU A 73 -11.58 1.03 -10.07
N GLY A 74 -11.41 1.66 -11.23
CA GLY A 74 -10.33 2.65 -11.47
C GLY A 74 -8.97 2.02 -11.79
N ASN A 75 -7.87 2.70 -11.43
CA ASN A 75 -6.51 2.25 -11.73
C ASN A 75 -6.00 1.21 -10.71
N VAL A 76 -5.51 0.07 -11.20
CA VAL A 76 -5.08 -1.05 -10.35
C VAL A 76 -3.84 -0.70 -9.52
N ALA A 77 -2.88 0.07 -10.05
CA ALA A 77 -1.69 0.43 -9.30
C ALA A 77 -2.00 1.37 -8.13
N GLU A 78 -2.91 2.33 -8.35
CA GLU A 78 -3.38 3.23 -7.30
C GLU A 78 -4.12 2.46 -6.20
N ALA A 79 -4.99 1.50 -6.58
CA ALA A 79 -5.73 0.70 -5.61
C ALA A 79 -4.82 -0.21 -4.79
N ILE A 80 -3.84 -0.86 -5.44
CA ILE A 80 -2.82 -1.64 -4.76
C ILE A 80 -2.00 -0.75 -3.82
N ARG A 81 -1.62 0.47 -4.26
CA ARG A 81 -0.90 1.45 -3.44
C ARG A 81 -1.72 1.88 -2.22
N ALA A 82 -3.03 2.06 -2.36
CA ALA A 82 -3.94 2.33 -1.24
C ALA A 82 -4.00 1.13 -0.28
N SER A 83 -4.22 -0.06 -0.82
CA SER A 83 -4.29 -1.31 -0.06
C SER A 83 -3.02 -1.61 0.73
N MET A 84 -1.82 -1.25 0.23
CA MET A 84 -0.55 -1.42 0.95
C MET A 84 -0.10 -0.20 1.77
N SER A 85 -0.96 0.82 1.94
CA SER A 85 -0.64 2.05 2.68
C SER A 85 -0.57 1.79 4.19
N LEU A 86 0.48 1.10 4.61
CA LEU A 86 0.78 0.83 6.01
C LEU A 86 1.12 2.16 6.72
N PRO A 87 0.34 2.58 7.73
CA PRO A 87 0.60 3.85 8.42
C PRO A 87 2.01 3.89 9.01
N GLY A 88 2.83 4.87 8.62
CA GLY A 88 4.23 5.01 9.05
C GLY A 88 5.24 4.22 8.22
N ILE A 89 4.82 3.62 7.11
CA ILE A 89 5.71 3.11 6.04
C ILE A 89 5.38 3.88 4.75
N PHE A 90 4.10 4.07 4.49
CA PHE A 90 3.60 4.83 3.36
C PHE A 90 2.54 5.84 3.82
N GLU A 91 2.54 7.01 3.18
CA GLU A 91 1.48 8.00 3.35
C GLU A 91 0.12 7.40 2.91
N PRO A 92 -0.97 7.69 3.66
CA PRO A 92 -2.33 7.35 3.24
C PRO A 92 -2.63 7.87 1.84
N VAL A 93 -3.41 7.11 1.08
CA VAL A 93 -3.78 7.46 -0.29
C VAL A 93 -5.14 8.12 -0.31
N ARG A 94 -5.23 9.30 -0.92
CA ARG A 94 -6.54 9.91 -1.21
C ARG A 94 -7.20 9.16 -2.35
N TRP A 95 -8.42 8.72 -2.15
CA TRP A 95 -9.22 8.04 -3.16
C TRP A 95 -10.63 8.63 -3.16
N LYS A 96 -10.94 9.45 -4.17
CA LYS A 96 -12.16 10.27 -4.18
C LYS A 96 -12.23 11.08 -2.87
N ASP A 97 -13.31 10.95 -2.11
CA ASP A 97 -13.51 11.62 -0.82
C ASP A 97 -12.94 10.85 0.38
N MET A 98 -12.30 9.69 0.15
CA MET A 98 -11.77 8.82 1.20
C MET A 98 -10.27 9.03 1.42
N LEU A 99 -9.80 8.67 2.62
CA LEU A 99 -8.38 8.62 2.95
C LEU A 99 -7.99 7.18 3.33
N LEU A 100 -7.40 6.44 2.39
CA LEU A 100 -7.23 5.00 2.48
C LEU A 100 -5.88 4.58 3.07
N VAL A 101 -5.93 3.56 3.95
CA VAL A 101 -4.79 2.83 4.49
C VAL A 101 -4.94 1.32 4.36
N TYR A 102 -3.89 0.58 4.73
CA TYR A 102 -3.89 -0.89 4.74
C TYR A 102 -5.03 -1.50 5.56
N GLY A 103 -5.62 -2.59 5.03
CA GLY A 103 -6.76 -3.33 5.60
C GLY A 103 -6.57 -3.85 7.03
N GLY A 104 -5.37 -4.32 7.36
CA GLY A 104 -5.10 -4.95 8.66
C GLY A 104 -4.96 -3.99 9.85
N VAL A 105 -5.29 -2.70 9.68
CA VAL A 105 -5.27 -1.71 10.76
C VAL A 105 -6.53 -1.84 11.65
N LEU A 106 -7.65 -2.35 11.14
CA LEU A 106 -8.88 -2.59 11.91
C LEU A 106 -8.99 -4.00 12.50
N ASN A 107 -8.24 -4.98 11.98
CA ASN A 107 -8.33 -6.39 12.35
C ASN A 107 -7.17 -6.84 13.27
N ASN A 108 -6.67 -5.98 14.16
CA ASN A 108 -5.62 -6.32 15.14
C ASN A 108 -5.84 -5.65 16.50
#